data_AF-A0A351WIU4-F1
#
_entry.id   AF-A0A351WIU4-F1
#
_cell.length_a   1.000
_cell.length_b   1.000
_cell.length_c   1.000
_cell.angle_alpha   90.00
_cell.angle_beta   90.00
_cell.angle_gamma   90.00
#
_symmetry.space_group_name_H-M   'P 1'
#
loop_
_entity.id
_entity.type
_entity.pdbx_description
1 polymer ?
#
loop_
_entity_poly.entity_id
_entity_poly.type
_entity_poly.pdbx_seq_one_letter_code
_entity_poly.pdbx_strand_id
1 'polypeptide(L)'
;MEVLTPEEATPKFVVFLPEQIDTVWYWYYYTEEEQHIVQSAVEKALLKCNYEVIDLSLADLFSDDGSVAEIASPREAVKKAAKLGATYAIIGKASANQTSRDVAYGVNVVRSSAEVEAKIVRVSDGKIMAIEEASSQGGGQAQKAAAQGALKEAGARVGSKLCSTLNLMLAP
;
A
#
# COMPACT_ATOMS: atom_id res chain seq x y z
N MET A 1 -13.02 9.10 -42.37
CA MET A 1 -12.56 9.71 -41.12
C MET A 1 -12.84 8.67 -40.05
N GLU A 2 -11.89 7.76 -39.83
CA GLU A 2 -12.00 6.72 -38.82
C GLU A 2 -12.07 7.42 -37.46
N VAL A 3 -13.20 7.24 -36.78
CA VAL A 3 -13.35 7.66 -35.39
C VAL A 3 -12.52 6.66 -34.59
N LEU A 4 -11.31 7.08 -34.19
CA LEU A 4 -10.53 6.37 -33.20
C LEU A 4 -11.41 6.23 -31.96
N THR A 5 -11.99 5.05 -31.76
CA THR A 5 -12.54 4.66 -30.46
C THR A 5 -11.44 4.90 -29.44
N PRO A 6 -11.71 5.57 -28.30
CA PRO A 6 -10.70 5.74 -27.28
C PRO A 6 -10.19 4.34 -26.95
N GLU A 7 -8.93 4.08 -27.29
CA GLU A 7 -8.15 2.95 -26.81
C GLU A 7 -8.50 2.82 -25.33
N GLU A 8 -9.03 1.67 -24.91
CA GLU A 8 -9.41 1.43 -23.52
C GLU A 8 -8.17 1.66 -22.65
N ALA A 9 -8.01 2.89 -22.17
CA ALA A 9 -6.80 3.33 -21.51
C ALA A 9 -6.65 2.43 -20.28
N THR A 10 -5.57 1.66 -20.28
CA THR A 10 -5.29 0.71 -19.19
C THR A 10 -5.37 1.48 -17.86
N PRO A 11 -6.17 1.01 -16.89
CA PRO A 11 -6.34 1.72 -15.63
C PRO A 11 -5.00 1.96 -14.94
N LYS A 12 -4.70 3.23 -14.64
CA LYS A 12 -3.47 3.65 -13.97
C LYS A 12 -3.70 3.79 -12.47
N PHE A 13 -2.86 3.13 -11.69
CA PHE A 13 -2.96 3.14 -10.23
C PHE A 13 -1.79 3.89 -9.60
N VAL A 14 -2.09 4.58 -8.51
CA VAL A 14 -1.08 5.04 -7.56
C VAL A 14 -1.38 4.43 -6.19
N VAL A 15 -0.33 4.10 -5.43
CA VAL A 15 -0.45 3.44 -4.12
C VAL A 15 0.04 4.37 -3.01
N PHE A 16 -0.81 4.56 -2.01
CA PHE A 16 -0.64 5.40 -0.84
C PHE A 16 -0.93 4.60 0.43
N LEU A 17 0.08 3.86 0.91
CA LEU A 17 -0.03 2.96 2.06
C LEU A 17 1.10 3.20 3.08
N PRO A 18 1.02 4.28 3.88
CA PRO A 18 1.95 4.48 5.00
C PRO A 18 1.88 3.35 6.02
N GLU A 19 3.04 3.03 6.58
CA GLU A 19 3.23 1.89 7.45
C GLU A 19 3.64 2.39 8.84
N GLN A 20 3.07 1.82 9.87
CA GLN A 20 3.41 2.12 11.26
C GLN A 20 3.99 0.87 11.90
N ILE A 21 5.19 0.95 12.46
CA ILE A 21 5.75 -0.11 13.31
C ILE A 21 5.84 0.43 14.72
N ASP A 22 5.07 -0.17 15.63
CA ASP A 22 4.81 0.31 16.97
C ASP A 22 4.30 1.77 16.94
N THR A 23 5.13 2.74 17.33
CA THR A 23 4.76 4.17 17.33
C THR A 23 5.38 4.97 16.18
N VAL A 24 6.23 4.36 15.36
CA VAL A 24 7.01 5.04 14.32
C VAL A 24 6.34 4.84 12.96
N TRP A 25 6.12 5.96 12.25
CA TRP A 25 5.59 5.96 10.89
C TRP A 25 6.70 5.92 9.86
N TYR A 26 6.51 5.10 8.84
CA TYR A 26 7.37 4.94 7.69
C TYR A 26 6.55 5.25 6.43
N TRP A 27 7.12 6.11 5.59
CA TRP A 27 6.53 6.51 4.32
C TRP A 27 7.63 6.87 3.31
N TYR A 28 7.28 6.86 2.02
CA TYR A 28 8.16 6.98 0.84
C TYR A 28 9.40 7.87 1.01
N TYR A 29 9.25 9.03 1.64
CA TYR A 29 10.28 10.07 1.77
C TYR A 29 10.93 10.21 3.15
N TYR A 30 10.59 9.36 4.14
CA TYR A 30 10.98 9.61 5.53
C TYR A 30 12.38 9.11 5.92
N THR A 31 12.90 8.05 5.31
CA THR A 31 14.23 7.51 5.66
C THR A 31 14.88 6.74 4.50
N GLU A 32 16.16 7.00 4.22
CA GLU A 32 16.99 6.18 3.31
C GLU A 32 17.17 4.72 3.81
N GLU A 33 16.90 4.44 5.09
CA GLU A 33 17.09 3.12 5.73
C GLU A 33 15.87 2.17 5.66
N GLU A 34 15.00 2.38 4.66
CA GLU A 34 13.86 1.54 4.26
C GLU A 34 12.71 1.40 5.27
N GLN A 35 11.47 1.61 4.77
CA GLN A 35 10.46 0.54 4.63
C GLN A 35 9.16 1.02 3.98
N HIS A 36 8.95 0.57 2.74
CA HIS A 36 7.68 0.61 1.99
C HIS A 36 7.25 -0.83 1.71
N ILE A 37 7.22 -1.69 2.73
CA ILE A 37 7.05 -3.15 2.58
C ILE A 37 5.70 -3.49 1.97
N VAL A 38 4.63 -3.00 2.59
CA VAL A 38 3.25 -3.17 2.19
C VAL A 38 2.97 -2.45 0.89
N GLN A 39 3.41 -1.20 0.75
CA GLN A 39 3.26 -0.47 -0.51
C GLN A 39 3.92 -1.24 -1.67
N SER A 40 5.19 -1.61 -1.53
CA SER A 40 5.91 -2.40 -2.55
C SER A 40 5.24 -3.75 -2.84
N ALA A 41 4.69 -4.41 -1.80
CA ALA A 41 3.98 -5.67 -1.97
C ALA A 41 2.69 -5.49 -2.79
N VAL A 42 1.95 -4.41 -2.55
CA VAL A 42 0.73 -4.07 -3.30
C VAL A 42 1.07 -3.66 -4.72
N GLU A 43 2.04 -2.79 -4.94
CA GLU A 43 2.50 -2.39 -6.28
C GLU A 43 2.94 -3.60 -7.11
N LYS A 44 3.75 -4.49 -6.52
CA LYS A 44 4.15 -5.76 -7.17
C LYS A 44 2.97 -6.67 -7.47
N ALA A 45 1.94 -6.69 -6.62
CA ALA A 45 0.74 -7.47 -6.88
C ALA A 45 -0.03 -6.90 -8.08
N LEU A 46 -0.27 -5.58 -8.11
CA LEU A 46 -0.93 -4.91 -9.23
C LEU A 46 -0.21 -5.12 -10.57
N LEU A 47 1.12 -4.97 -10.58
CA LEU A 47 1.95 -5.22 -11.76
C LEU A 47 1.82 -6.68 -12.26
N LYS A 48 1.78 -7.66 -11.35
CA LYS A 48 1.54 -9.07 -11.71
C LYS A 48 0.14 -9.33 -12.27
N CYS A 49 -0.81 -8.46 -11.96
CA CYS A 49 -2.18 -8.50 -12.47
C CYS A 49 -2.35 -7.66 -13.75
N ASN A 50 -1.24 -7.25 -14.39
CA ASN A 50 -1.19 -6.42 -15.60
C ASN A 50 -1.83 -5.03 -15.44
N TYR A 51 -1.85 -4.48 -14.23
CA TYR A 51 -2.24 -3.08 -14.03
C TYR A 51 -1.02 -2.15 -14.10
N GLU A 52 -1.23 -0.97 -14.68
CA GLU A 52 -0.20 0.07 -14.71
C GLU A 52 -0.12 0.74 -13.34
N VAL A 53 1.08 0.80 -12.77
CA VAL A 53 1.35 1.43 -11.46
C VAL A 53 2.30 2.59 -11.68
N ILE A 54 1.93 3.76 -11.18
CA ILE A 54 2.77 4.95 -11.22
C ILE A 54 3.83 4.83 -10.14
N ASP A 55 5.10 4.86 -10.56
CA ASP A 55 6.24 4.86 -9.65
C ASP A 55 6.41 6.24 -9.00
N LEU A 56 6.26 6.28 -7.67
CA LEU A 56 6.40 7.52 -6.90
C LEU A 56 7.85 7.99 -6.75
N SER A 57 8.88 7.14 -7.00
CA SER A 57 10.30 7.59 -6.97
C SER A 57 10.60 8.65 -8.01
N LEU A 58 9.92 8.54 -9.16
CA LEU A 58 10.16 9.38 -10.33
C LEU A 58 9.32 10.64 -10.31
N ALA A 59 8.43 10.77 -9.34
CA ALA A 59 7.52 11.90 -9.22
C ALA A 59 8.11 12.98 -8.31
N ASP A 60 8.49 14.12 -8.90
CA ASP A 60 8.88 15.37 -8.21
C ASP A 60 7.68 16.05 -7.51
N LEU A 61 6.85 15.26 -6.80
CA LEU A 61 5.60 15.71 -6.22
C LEU A 61 5.69 16.20 -4.77
N PHE A 62 6.78 15.84 -4.10
CA PHE A 62 6.97 16.11 -2.69
C PHE A 62 8.21 16.98 -2.51
N SER A 63 8.23 18.10 -3.25
CA SER A 63 9.20 19.17 -3.08
C SER A 63 9.06 19.92 -1.75
N ASP A 64 7.93 19.73 -1.06
CA ASP A 64 7.72 20.09 0.34
C ASP A 64 7.30 18.81 1.08
N ASP A 65 7.93 18.58 2.24
CA ASP A 65 7.70 17.48 3.18
C ASP A 65 6.28 16.91 3.15
N GLY A 66 6.07 15.90 2.29
CA GLY A 66 4.80 15.22 2.15
C GLY A 66 4.42 14.54 3.44
N SER A 67 3.68 15.23 4.30
CA SER A 67 3.37 14.72 5.62
C SER A 67 2.51 13.46 5.49
N VAL A 68 2.77 12.42 6.29
CA VAL A 68 1.93 11.21 6.37
C VAL A 68 0.45 11.59 6.54
N ALA A 69 0.16 12.69 7.24
CA ALA A 69 -1.19 13.21 7.43
C ALA A 69 -1.90 13.60 6.12
N GLU A 70 -1.18 14.15 5.14
CA GLU A 70 -1.76 14.49 3.83
C GLU A 70 -2.12 13.23 3.03
N ILE A 71 -1.28 12.21 3.11
CA ILE A 71 -1.45 10.98 2.32
C ILE A 71 -2.47 10.04 2.98
N ALA A 72 -2.58 10.11 4.31
CA ALA A 72 -3.65 9.46 5.06
C ALA A 72 -5.03 10.09 4.81
N SER A 73 -5.11 11.33 4.30
CA SER A 73 -6.36 11.97 3.92
C SER A 73 -6.80 11.51 2.52
N PRO A 74 -7.94 10.80 2.37
CA PRO A 74 -8.40 10.34 1.07
C PRO A 74 -8.58 11.47 0.05
N ARG A 75 -9.00 12.65 0.51
CA ARG A 75 -9.24 13.81 -0.35
C ARG A 75 -7.93 14.35 -0.94
N GLU A 76 -6.89 14.48 -0.14
CA GLU A 76 -5.59 14.99 -0.60
C GLU A 76 -4.85 13.93 -1.42
N ALA A 77 -4.91 12.66 -1.01
CA ALA A 77 -4.38 11.55 -1.80
C ALA A 77 -5.02 11.44 -3.20
N VAL A 78 -6.34 11.63 -3.33
CA VAL A 78 -7.01 11.68 -4.63
C VAL A 78 -6.55 12.87 -5.47
N LYS A 79 -6.37 14.05 -4.89
CA LYS A 79 -5.82 15.21 -5.63
C LYS A 79 -4.41 14.95 -6.13
N LYS A 80 -3.54 14.32 -5.31
CA LYS A 80 -2.19 13.93 -5.71
C LYS A 80 -2.22 12.87 -6.82
N ALA A 81 -3.09 11.87 -6.69
CA ALA A 81 -3.34 10.87 -7.73
C ALA A 81 -3.77 11.50 -9.07
N ALA A 82 -4.67 12.48 -9.03
CA ALA A 82 -5.11 13.20 -10.22
C ALA A 82 -3.96 13.96 -10.89
N LYS A 83 -3.10 14.62 -10.11
CA LYS A 83 -1.90 15.30 -10.63
C LYS A 83 -0.92 14.34 -11.30
N LEU A 84 -0.87 13.09 -10.87
CA LEU A 84 -0.06 12.03 -11.46
C LEU A 84 -0.66 11.43 -12.74
N GLY A 85 -1.92 11.75 -13.06
CA GLY A 85 -2.63 11.09 -14.16
C GLY A 85 -3.11 9.67 -13.82
N ALA A 86 -3.22 9.32 -12.52
CA ALA A 86 -3.82 8.07 -12.11
C ALA A 86 -5.34 8.09 -12.33
N THR A 87 -5.91 6.96 -12.74
CA THR A 87 -7.35 6.74 -12.83
C THR A 87 -7.93 6.27 -11.50
N TYR A 88 -7.13 5.52 -10.74
CA TYR A 88 -7.46 4.97 -9.43
C TYR A 88 -6.32 5.22 -8.43
N ALA A 89 -6.68 5.42 -7.18
CA ALA A 89 -5.75 5.50 -6.07
C ALA A 89 -6.05 4.37 -5.09
N ILE A 90 -5.01 3.68 -4.62
CA ILE A 90 -5.10 2.74 -3.50
C ILE A 90 -4.63 3.48 -2.27
N ILE A 91 -5.54 3.77 -1.34
CA ILE A 91 -5.27 4.61 -0.17
C ILE A 91 -5.56 3.80 1.09
N GLY A 92 -4.68 3.87 2.08
CA GLY A 92 -4.91 3.16 3.31
C GLY A 92 -3.79 3.33 4.32
N LYS A 93 -3.61 2.32 5.17
CA LYS A 93 -2.55 2.28 6.17
C LYS A 93 -2.20 0.85 6.51
N ALA A 94 -0.98 0.64 6.94
CA ALA A 94 -0.56 -0.58 7.59
C ALA A 94 -0.04 -0.29 9.00
N SER A 95 -0.26 -1.20 9.92
CA SER A 95 0.33 -1.14 11.26
C SER A 95 0.89 -2.50 11.64
N ALA A 96 1.95 -2.52 12.44
CA ALA A 96 2.49 -3.71 13.06
C ALA A 96 2.89 -3.42 14.50
N ASN A 97 2.42 -4.26 15.42
CA ASN A 97 2.62 -4.09 16.85
C ASN A 97 3.20 -5.36 17.46
N GLN A 98 4.07 -5.22 18.48
CA GLN A 98 4.53 -6.37 19.26
C GLN A 98 3.35 -7.03 19.99
N THR A 99 3.16 -8.33 19.79
CA THR A 99 2.13 -9.11 20.49
C THR A 99 2.71 -9.86 21.69
N SER A 100 3.92 -10.41 21.56
CA SER A 100 4.59 -11.11 22.66
C SER A 100 6.11 -11.10 22.51
N ARG A 101 6.80 -11.29 23.63
CA ARG A 101 8.24 -11.50 23.72
C ARG A 101 8.49 -12.61 24.72
N ASP A 102 9.17 -13.66 24.29
CA ASP A 102 9.45 -14.85 25.08
C ASP A 102 10.89 -15.33 24.84
N VAL A 103 11.37 -16.24 25.68
CA VAL A 103 12.67 -16.89 25.53
C VAL A 103 12.44 -18.38 25.32
N ALA A 104 12.70 -18.86 24.10
CA ALA A 104 12.60 -20.27 23.76
C ALA A 104 14.00 -20.85 23.55
N TYR A 105 14.36 -21.88 24.32
CA TYR A 105 15.67 -22.55 24.21
C TYR A 105 16.88 -21.60 24.31
N GLY A 106 16.78 -20.58 25.17
CA GLY A 106 17.83 -19.57 25.35
C GLY A 106 17.89 -18.50 24.26
N VAL A 107 16.97 -18.50 23.30
CA VAL A 107 16.88 -17.51 22.22
C VAL A 107 15.64 -16.62 22.41
N ASN A 108 15.82 -15.31 22.26
CA ASN A 108 14.70 -14.38 22.27
C ASN A 108 13.80 -14.61 21.05
N VAL A 109 12.50 -14.77 21.30
CA VAL A 109 11.47 -14.88 20.28
C VAL A 109 10.48 -13.73 20.49
N VAL A 110 10.41 -12.85 19.50
CA VAL A 110 9.44 -11.76 19.44
C VAL A 110 8.38 -12.14 18.41
N ARG A 111 7.11 -11.92 18.76
CA ARG A 111 6.00 -12.02 17.82
C ARG A 111 5.35 -10.66 17.63
N SER A 112 4.99 -10.36 16.40
CA SER A 112 4.28 -9.13 16.03
C SER A 112 3.07 -9.48 15.19
N SER A 113 2.00 -8.70 15.32
CA SER A 113 0.80 -8.78 14.50
C SER A 113 0.76 -7.57 13.58
N ALA A 114 0.46 -7.78 12.31
CA ALA A 114 0.27 -6.71 11.35
C ALA A 114 -1.16 -6.67 10.81
N GLU A 115 -1.63 -5.46 10.54
CA GLU A 115 -2.94 -5.17 9.94
C GLU A 115 -2.73 -4.20 8.78
N VAL A 116 -3.38 -4.47 7.65
CA VAL A 116 -3.35 -3.62 6.46
C VAL A 116 -4.78 -3.37 6.04
N GLU A 117 -5.13 -2.10 5.86
CA GLU A 117 -6.38 -1.63 5.28
C GLU A 117 -6.05 -0.85 4.01
N ALA A 118 -6.67 -1.21 2.88
CA ALA A 118 -6.47 -0.54 1.60
C ALA A 118 -7.80 -0.29 0.90
N LYS A 119 -7.98 0.92 0.38
CA LYS A 119 -9.20 1.38 -0.30
C LYS A 119 -8.90 1.67 -1.75
N ILE A 120 -9.70 1.11 -2.65
CA ILE A 120 -9.65 1.48 -4.07
C ILE A 120 -10.55 2.70 -4.23
N VAL A 121 -9.98 3.82 -4.64
CA VAL A 121 -10.68 5.09 -4.82
C VAL A 121 -10.57 5.51 -6.28
N ARG A 122 -11.71 5.80 -6.91
CA ARG A 122 -11.73 6.35 -8.26
C ARG A 122 -11.35 7.83 -8.21
N VAL A 123 -10.38 8.24 -9.04
CA VAL A 123 -9.83 9.60 -8.97
C VAL A 123 -10.80 10.66 -9.52
N SER A 124 -11.65 10.30 -10.49
CA SER A 124 -12.57 11.23 -11.14
C SER A 124 -13.62 11.84 -10.20
N ASP A 125 -14.10 11.07 -9.23
CA ASP A 125 -15.19 11.45 -8.32
C ASP A 125 -14.84 11.26 -6.83
N GLY A 126 -13.65 10.71 -6.53
CA GLY A 126 -13.22 10.39 -5.16
C GLY A 126 -14.02 9.26 -4.52
N LYS A 127 -14.80 8.49 -5.29
CA LYS A 127 -15.64 7.42 -4.76
C LYS A 127 -14.80 6.23 -4.34
N ILE A 128 -15.02 5.75 -3.11
CA ILE A 128 -14.49 4.46 -2.65
C ILE A 128 -15.24 3.35 -3.38
N MET A 129 -14.50 2.57 -4.16
CA MET A 129 -15.01 1.45 -4.94
C MET A 129 -15.00 0.16 -4.13
N ALA A 130 -13.93 -0.07 -3.35
CA ALA A 130 -13.76 -1.22 -2.48
C ALA A 130 -12.86 -0.88 -1.30
N ILE A 131 -12.98 -1.69 -0.25
CA ILE A 131 -12.10 -1.69 0.92
C ILE A 131 -11.66 -3.14 1.13
N GLU A 132 -10.36 -3.35 1.18
CA GLU A 132 -9.74 -4.65 1.42
C GLU A 132 -8.87 -4.58 2.65
N GLU A 133 -9.00 -5.62 3.48
CA GLU A 133 -8.25 -5.72 4.74
C GLU A 133 -7.57 -7.09 4.83
N ALA A 134 -6.38 -7.12 5.41
CA ALA A 134 -5.77 -8.38 5.82
C ALA A 134 -4.90 -8.18 7.06
N SER A 135 -4.77 -9.27 7.81
CA SER A 135 -3.85 -9.35 8.95
C SER A 135 -2.97 -10.59 8.84
N SER A 136 -1.85 -10.54 9.55
CA SER A 136 -0.89 -11.64 9.66
C SER A 136 -0.14 -11.56 11.00
N GLN A 137 0.62 -12.61 11.29
CA GLN A 137 1.53 -12.65 12.43
C GLN A 137 2.93 -13.02 11.95
N GLY A 138 3.93 -12.35 12.50
CA GLY A 138 5.34 -12.59 12.21
C GLY A 138 6.09 -12.95 13.49
N GLY A 139 7.12 -13.79 13.35
CA GLY A 139 8.04 -14.15 14.42
C GLY A 139 9.47 -13.80 14.03
N GLY A 140 10.29 -13.41 15.01
CA GLY A 140 11.69 -13.09 14.77
C GLY A 140 12.49 -12.97 16.06
N GLN A 141 13.80 -12.82 15.93
CA GLN A 141 14.69 -12.61 17.08
C GLN A 141 14.66 -11.15 17.59
N ALA A 142 14.12 -10.23 16.80
CA ALA A 142 13.96 -8.83 17.11
C ALA A 142 12.59 -8.31 16.63
N GLN A 143 12.08 -7.28 17.31
CA GLN A 143 10.78 -6.67 17.00
C GLN A 143 10.68 -6.17 15.55
N LYS A 144 11.71 -5.47 15.06
CA LYS A 144 11.76 -4.99 13.67
C LYS A 144 11.59 -6.14 12.67
N ALA A 145 12.33 -7.23 12.84
CA ALA A 145 12.25 -8.39 11.94
C ALA A 145 10.88 -9.09 12.01
N ALA A 146 10.30 -9.25 13.20
CA ALA A 146 8.98 -9.85 13.38
C ALA A 146 7.87 -8.98 12.74
N ALA A 147 7.93 -7.65 12.92
CA ALA A 147 7.01 -6.70 12.31
C ALA A 147 7.13 -6.68 10.78
N GLN A 148 8.34 -6.67 10.23
CA GLN A 148 8.58 -6.74 8.79
C GLN A 148 8.02 -8.02 8.17
N GLY A 149 8.25 -9.17 8.82
CA GLY A 149 7.70 -10.45 8.38
C GLY A 149 6.17 -10.43 8.34
N ALA A 150 5.54 -9.88 9.39
CA ALA A 150 4.10 -9.72 9.46
C ALA A 150 3.59 -8.78 8.34
N LEU A 151 4.12 -7.56 8.24
CA LEU A 151 3.72 -6.59 7.20
C LEU A 151 3.85 -7.15 5.78
N LYS A 152 4.94 -7.87 5.49
CA LYS A 152 5.15 -8.48 4.18
C LYS A 152 4.06 -9.50 3.84
N GLU A 153 3.68 -10.35 4.80
CA GLU A 153 2.63 -11.33 4.60
C GLU A 153 1.24 -10.68 4.49
N ALA A 154 0.92 -9.72 5.36
CA ALA A 154 -0.35 -9.00 5.32
C ALA A 154 -0.49 -8.19 4.01
N GLY A 155 0.57 -7.51 3.59
CA GLY A 155 0.63 -6.76 2.34
C GLY A 155 0.46 -7.65 1.10
N ALA A 156 1.08 -8.83 1.08
CA ALA A 156 0.87 -9.80 -0.01
C ALA A 156 -0.58 -10.30 -0.07
N ARG A 157 -1.21 -10.55 1.09
CA ARG A 157 -2.63 -10.96 1.17
C ARG A 157 -3.55 -9.83 0.69
N VAL A 158 -3.36 -8.60 1.15
CA VAL A 158 -4.13 -7.43 0.66
C VAL A 158 -3.92 -7.22 -0.84
N GLY A 159 -2.68 -7.26 -1.33
CA GLY A 159 -2.38 -7.12 -2.75
C GLY A 159 -3.11 -8.14 -3.61
N SER A 160 -3.16 -9.41 -3.17
CA SER A 160 -3.92 -10.45 -3.86
C SER A 160 -5.43 -10.20 -3.84
N LYS A 161 -5.99 -9.74 -2.72
CA LYS A 161 -7.41 -9.39 -2.63
C LYS A 161 -7.77 -8.22 -3.55
N LEU A 162 -6.95 -7.17 -3.54
CA LEU A 162 -7.10 -6.01 -4.41
C LEU A 162 -7.12 -6.43 -5.88
N CYS A 163 -6.18 -7.28 -6.32
CA CYS A 163 -6.20 -7.81 -7.69
C CYS A 163 -7.49 -8.55 -8.03
N SER A 164 -7.95 -9.46 -7.16
CA SER A 164 -9.20 -10.20 -7.38
C SER A 164 -10.38 -9.24 -7.50
N THR A 165 -10.45 -8.25 -6.62
CA THR A 165 -11.51 -7.24 -6.60
C THR A 165 -11.47 -6.35 -7.84
N LEU A 166 -10.28 -5.91 -8.26
CA LEU A 166 -10.10 -5.13 -9.49
C LEU A 166 -10.47 -5.94 -10.74
N ASN A 167 -10.09 -7.21 -10.82
CA ASN A 167 -10.46 -8.08 -11.92
C ASN A 167 -11.99 -8.26 -12.01
N LEU A 168 -12.71 -8.29 -10.89
CA LEU A 168 -14.17 -8.34 -10.88
C LEU A 168 -14.81 -6.99 -11.26
N MET A 169 -14.19 -5.88 -10.88
CA MET A 169 -14.71 -4.53 -11.12
C MET A 169 -14.43 -3.98 -12.52
N LEU A 170 -13.31 -4.40 -13.10
CA LEU A 170 -12.76 -3.90 -14.36
C LEU A 170 -12.78 -4.97 -15.46
N ALA A 171 -13.44 -6.11 -15.22
CA ALA A 171 -13.75 -7.06 -16.27
C ALA A 171 -14.62 -6.36 -17.34
N PRO A 172 -14.31 -6.56 -18.63
CA PRO A 172 -15.10 -6.02 -19.74
C PRO A 172 -16.51 -6.62 -19.81
#